data_AF-A0A5C6ZG34-F1
#
_entry.id   AF-A0A5C6ZG34-F1
#
_cell.length_a   1.000
_cell.length_b   1.000
_cell.length_c   1.000
_cell.angle_alpha   90.00
_cell.angle_beta   90.00
_cell.angle_gamma   90.00
#
_symmetry.space_group_name_H-M   'P 1'
#
loop_
_entity.id
_entity.type
_entity.pdbx_description
1 polymer ?
#
loop_
_entity_poly.entity_id
_entity_poly.type
_entity_poly.pdbx_seq_one_letter_code
_entity_poly.pdbx_strand_id
1 'polypeptide(L)'
;MPKKIIGRIDKADFPTLDLFDIDIKIDTGAYTSSIHCHKFYEEDGALKCLFYDKKHPLYNGKKIVFRNFTTTKVKSSNGIVQQRYKVKTSVILFDKKYRIYLTLSDRDDMKYPILIGRKFLLKKFMVDVDLKHLSHKEKTKKLEK
;
A
#
# COMPACT_ATOMS: atom_id res chain seq x y z
N MET A 1 1.41 24.52 -5.82
CA MET A 1 1.15 23.60 -6.94
C MET A 1 -0.23 22.99 -6.76
N PRO A 2 -1.04 22.88 -7.83
CA PRO A 2 -2.34 22.20 -7.76
C PRO A 2 -2.16 20.73 -7.37
N LYS A 3 -3.10 20.19 -6.58
CA LYS A 3 -3.11 18.76 -6.23
C LYS A 3 -3.48 17.95 -7.48
N LYS A 4 -2.83 16.79 -7.69
CA LYS A 4 -3.23 15.87 -8.77
C LYS A 4 -4.51 15.14 -8.36
N ILE A 5 -5.46 14.96 -9.28
CA ILE A 5 -6.69 14.22 -9.01
C ILE A 5 -6.39 12.72 -9.03
N ILE A 6 -6.89 11.98 -8.03
CA ILE A 6 -6.84 10.51 -7.97
C ILE A 6 -8.24 9.95 -7.74
N GLY A 7 -8.54 8.80 -8.32
CA GLY A 7 -9.83 8.12 -8.14
C GLY A 7 -9.97 7.47 -6.76
N ARG A 8 -11.15 6.94 -6.45
CA ARG A 8 -11.37 6.14 -5.22
C ARG A 8 -10.57 4.82 -5.16
N ILE A 9 -10.18 4.30 -6.32
CA ILE A 9 -9.32 3.12 -6.47
C ILE A 9 -8.35 3.33 -7.63
N ASP A 10 -7.20 2.68 -7.56
CA ASP A 10 -6.18 2.69 -8.62
C ASP A 10 -5.36 1.40 -8.59
N LYS A 11 -4.37 1.30 -9.48
CA LYS A 11 -3.27 0.34 -9.35
C LYS A 11 -1.97 1.09 -9.10
N ALA A 12 -1.07 0.50 -8.32
CA ALA A 12 0.21 1.11 -8.00
C ALA A 12 1.34 0.10 -7.99
N ASP A 13 2.56 0.58 -8.19
CA ASP A 13 3.76 -0.23 -8.04
C ASP A 13 4.43 0.09 -6.71
N PHE A 14 4.86 -0.94 -6.00
CA PHE A 14 5.72 -0.86 -4.83
C PHE A 14 7.02 -1.61 -5.12
N PRO A 15 7.98 -1.01 -5.85
CA PRO A 15 9.17 -1.71 -6.33
C PRO A 15 10.03 -2.30 -5.20
N THR A 16 10.08 -1.61 -4.06
CA THR A 16 10.81 -2.07 -2.87
C THR A 16 10.16 -3.27 -2.17
N LEU A 17 8.92 -3.60 -2.54
CA LEU A 17 8.19 -4.78 -2.08
C LEU A 17 8.06 -5.85 -3.16
N ASP A 18 8.55 -5.59 -4.38
CA ASP A 18 8.36 -6.44 -5.55
C ASP A 18 6.88 -6.67 -5.91
N LEU A 19 6.05 -5.63 -5.72
CA LEU A 19 4.63 -5.64 -6.06
C LEU A 19 4.38 -4.66 -7.19
N PHE A 20 3.75 -5.11 -8.27
CA PHE A 20 3.46 -4.29 -9.46
C PHE A 20 2.00 -4.41 -9.84
N ASP A 21 1.42 -3.30 -10.29
CA ASP A 21 0.01 -3.16 -10.68
C ASP A 21 -0.99 -3.71 -9.65
N ILE A 22 -0.62 -3.59 -8.37
CA ILE A 22 -1.42 -4.08 -7.25
C ILE A 22 -2.58 -3.13 -7.00
N ASP A 23 -3.77 -3.68 -6.74
CA ASP A 23 -4.96 -2.88 -6.49
C ASP A 23 -4.84 -2.12 -5.16
N ILE A 24 -5.11 -0.82 -5.24
CA ILE A 24 -5.11 0.08 -4.10
C ILE A 24 -6.49 0.73 -3.96
N LYS A 25 -6.92 0.89 -2.71
CA LYS A 25 -8.07 1.74 -2.38
C LYS A 25 -7.58 3.04 -1.76
N ILE A 26 -8.09 4.17 -2.26
CA ILE A 26 -7.85 5.47 -1.67
C ILE A 26 -8.86 5.66 -0.54
N ASP A 27 -8.36 5.70 0.70
CA ASP A 27 -9.18 5.67 1.91
C ASP A 27 -8.98 6.96 2.71
N THR A 28 -9.88 7.92 2.49
CA THR A 28 -9.90 9.17 3.24
C THR A 28 -10.34 8.98 4.69
N GLY A 29 -10.90 7.84 5.08
CA GLY A 29 -11.21 7.47 6.47
C GLY A 29 -9.97 7.00 7.25
N ALA A 30 -8.99 6.40 6.58
CA ALA A 30 -7.75 5.95 7.20
C ALA A 30 -6.71 7.07 7.34
N TYR A 31 -6.10 7.22 8.52
CA TYR A 31 -5.00 8.17 8.71
C TYR A 31 -3.69 7.67 8.08
N THR A 32 -3.28 6.45 8.43
CA THR A 32 -2.07 5.79 7.92
C THR A 32 -2.46 4.75 6.87
N SER A 33 -1.66 4.64 5.81
CA SER A 33 -1.80 3.59 4.81
C SER A 33 -1.49 2.21 5.39
N SER A 34 -2.11 1.16 4.86
CA SER A 34 -1.92 -0.22 5.33
C SER A 34 -1.80 -1.19 4.17
N ILE A 35 -1.13 -2.31 4.41
CA ILE A 35 -0.94 -3.40 3.45
C ILE A 35 -1.27 -4.73 4.12
N HIS A 36 -1.99 -5.56 3.37
CA HIS A 36 -2.17 -6.96 3.67
C HIS A 36 -0.81 -7.67 3.61
N CYS A 37 -0.46 -8.41 4.66
CA CYS A 37 0.76 -9.21 4.69
C CYS A 37 0.41 -10.58 5.27
N HIS A 38 0.42 -11.60 4.41
CA HIS A 38 0.07 -12.98 4.78
C HIS A 38 0.89 -13.51 5.95
N LYS A 39 2.21 -13.26 5.97
CA LYS A 39 3.08 -13.67 7.08
C LYS A 39 4.16 -12.63 7.35
N PHE A 40 4.30 -12.25 8.62
CA PHE A 40 5.40 -11.40 9.07
C PHE A 40 5.90 -11.83 10.45
N TYR A 41 7.21 -11.76 10.66
CA TYR A 41 7.86 -12.11 11.92
C TYR A 41 9.21 -11.41 12.02
N GLU A 42 9.66 -11.19 13.25
CA GLU A 42 11.00 -10.70 13.53
C GLU A 42 11.97 -11.89 13.64
N GLU A 43 13.13 -11.77 13.00
CA GLU A 43 14.22 -12.74 13.07
C GLU A 43 15.53 -11.97 12.86
N ASP A 44 16.50 -12.15 13.77
CA ASP A 44 17.81 -11.48 13.76
C ASP A 44 17.73 -9.95 13.69
N GLY A 45 16.78 -9.35 14.42
CA GLY A 45 16.58 -7.89 14.45
C GLY A 45 16.01 -7.30 13.15
N ALA A 46 15.54 -8.14 12.23
CA ALA A 46 14.89 -7.72 10.99
C ALA A 46 13.46 -8.25 10.91
N LEU A 47 12.56 -7.43 10.36
CA LEU A 47 11.19 -7.82 10.07
C LEU A 47 11.13 -8.48 8.68
N LYS A 48 10.78 -9.76 8.63
CA LYS A 48 10.63 -10.54 7.40
C LYS A 48 9.15 -10.64 7.04
N CYS A 49 8.80 -10.33 5.80
CA CYS A 49 7.42 -10.27 5.30
C CYS A 49 7.24 -11.13 4.06
N LEU A 50 6.14 -11.89 4.00
CA LEU A 50 5.62 -12.52 2.79
C LEU A 50 4.22 -11.93 2.53
N PHE A 51 4.06 -11.28 1.38
CA PHE A 51 2.82 -10.58 1.03
C PHE A 51 1.75 -11.49 0.44
N TYR A 52 2.16 -12.58 -0.20
CA TYR A 52 1.26 -13.56 -0.81
C TYR A 52 1.40 -14.92 -0.11
N ASP A 53 0.30 -15.67 -0.04
CA ASP A 53 0.29 -17.07 0.39
C ASP A 53 0.65 -18.00 -0.78
N LYS A 54 0.91 -19.29 -0.52
CA LYS A 54 1.30 -20.24 -1.58
C LYS A 54 0.20 -20.50 -2.63
N LYS A 55 -1.05 -20.16 -2.34
CA LYS A 55 -2.19 -20.40 -3.23
C LYS A 55 -2.42 -19.23 -4.17
N HIS A 56 -1.90 -18.06 -3.83
CA HIS A 56 -2.06 -16.85 -4.63
C HIS A 56 -1.25 -16.93 -5.94
N PRO A 57 -1.82 -16.60 -7.12
CA PRO A 57 -1.13 -16.67 -8.40
C PRO A 57 0.16 -15.83 -8.48
N LEU A 58 0.22 -14.74 -7.71
CA LEU A 58 1.40 -13.86 -7.63
C LEU A 58 2.43 -14.31 -6.57
N TYR A 59 2.26 -15.48 -5.96
CA TYR A 59 3.22 -16.01 -5.01
C TYR A 59 4.55 -16.34 -5.69
N ASN A 60 5.61 -15.67 -5.25
CA ASN A 60 6.97 -15.87 -5.74
C ASN A 60 7.92 -16.40 -4.64
N GLY A 61 7.39 -16.75 -3.46
CA GLY A 61 8.19 -17.21 -2.32
C GLY A 61 9.15 -16.18 -1.72
N LYS A 62 9.18 -14.95 -2.26
CA LYS A 62 10.16 -13.93 -1.89
C LYS A 62 9.81 -13.32 -0.54
N LYS A 63 10.79 -13.36 0.37
CA LYS A 63 10.72 -12.65 1.65
C LYS A 63 11.25 -11.24 1.48
N ILE A 64 10.43 -10.24 1.79
CA ILE A 64 10.88 -8.85 1.87
C ILE A 64 11.37 -8.59 3.30
N VAL A 65 12.59 -8.06 3.42
CA VAL A 65 13.26 -7.86 4.71
C VAL A 65 13.39 -6.37 5.01
N PHE A 66 12.89 -5.95 6.17
CA PHE A 66 13.05 -4.59 6.68
C PHE A 66 13.96 -4.59 7.90
N ARG A 67 15.11 -3.92 7.79
CA ARG A 67 15.98 -3.63 8.95
C ARG A 67 15.52 -2.43 9.78
N ASN A 68 14.75 -1.55 9.15
CA ASN A 68 14.21 -0.35 9.79
C ASN A 68 12.68 -0.43 9.80
N PHE A 69 12.13 -0.77 10.95
CA PHE A 69 10.69 -0.80 11.20
C PHE A 69 10.41 -0.26 12.60
N THR A 70 9.19 0.20 12.81
CA THR A 70 8.71 0.58 14.15
C THR A 70 7.36 -0.11 14.39
N THR A 71 6.82 -0.02 15.59
CA THR A 71 5.41 -0.36 15.84
C THR A 71 4.57 0.89 16.03
N THR A 72 3.26 0.79 15.86
CA THR A 72 2.32 1.89 16.11
C THR A 72 0.95 1.33 16.49
N LYS A 73 0.23 2.03 17.37
CA LYS A 73 -1.16 1.69 17.71
C LYS A 73 -2.08 2.16 16.58
N VAL A 74 -2.91 1.26 16.09
CA VAL A 74 -3.93 1.53 15.07
C VAL A 74 -5.28 1.18 15.66
N LYS A 75 -6.21 2.15 15.66
CA LYS A 75 -7.61 1.95 16.03
C LYS A 75 -8.43 1.70 14.76
N SER A 76 -9.07 0.55 14.65
CA SER A 76 -9.99 0.24 13.55
C SER A 76 -11.35 0.91 13.74
N SER A 77 -12.18 0.91 12.70
CA SER A 77 -13.53 1.49 12.71
C SER A 77 -14.46 0.84 13.75
N ASN A 78 -14.24 -0.42 14.11
CA ASN A 78 -14.95 -1.13 15.18
C ASN A 78 -14.41 -0.79 16.59
N GLY A 79 -13.49 0.17 16.72
CA GLY A 79 -12.97 0.63 18.00
C GLY A 79 -11.80 -0.17 18.58
N ILE A 80 -11.47 -1.34 18.01
CA ILE A 80 -10.38 -2.19 18.49
C ILE A 80 -9.03 -1.51 18.22
N VAL A 81 -8.16 -1.51 19.22
CA VAL A 81 -6.79 -0.99 19.10
C VAL A 81 -5.82 -2.16 18.99
N GLN A 82 -4.98 -2.13 17.95
CA GLN A 82 -3.95 -3.13 17.71
C GLN A 82 -2.59 -2.47 17.55
N GLN A 83 -1.54 -3.13 18.04
CA GLN A 83 -0.17 -2.75 17.72
C GLN A 83 0.22 -3.38 16.38
N ARG A 84 0.63 -2.54 15.42
CA ARG A 84 1.01 -2.98 14.08
C ARG A 84 2.43 -2.54 13.74
N TYR A 85 3.15 -3.39 13.03
CA TYR A 85 4.41 -2.99 12.41
C TYR A 85 4.18 -1.89 11.38
N LYS A 86 5.10 -0.95 11.32
CA LYS A 86 5.11 0.17 10.39
C LYS A 86 6.45 0.18 9.67
N VAL A 87 6.39 0.01 8.36
CA VAL A 87 7.56 -0.04 7.48
C VAL A 87 7.56 1.14 6.53
N LYS A 88 8.74 1.55 6.09
CA LYS A 88 8.92 2.59 5.07
C LYS A 88 9.23 1.92 3.74
N THR A 89 8.51 2.32 2.69
CA THR A 89 8.68 1.76 1.35
C THR A 89 8.53 2.88 0.30
N SER A 90 8.58 2.52 -0.98
CA SER A 90 8.27 3.41 -2.09
C SER A 90 7.06 2.94 -2.87
N VAL A 91 6.26 3.89 -3.34
CA VAL A 91 5.12 3.68 -4.23
C VAL A 91 5.28 4.54 -5.47
N ILE A 92 4.91 4.03 -6.64
CA ILE A 92 4.83 4.78 -7.89
C ILE A 92 3.35 5.03 -8.21
N LEU A 93 3.01 6.31 -8.37
CA LEU A 93 1.72 6.77 -8.84
C LEU A 93 1.94 7.93 -9.81
N PHE A 94 1.24 7.94 -10.94
CA PHE A 94 1.41 8.93 -11.99
C PHE A 94 2.87 9.12 -12.40
N ASP A 95 3.57 7.99 -12.64
CA ASP A 95 5.00 7.90 -12.97
C ASP A 95 5.95 8.59 -11.99
N LYS A 96 5.46 8.92 -10.78
CA LYS A 96 6.24 9.58 -9.75
C LYS A 96 6.44 8.63 -8.58
N LYS A 97 7.70 8.49 -8.18
CA LYS A 97 8.08 7.72 -6.99
C LYS A 97 7.90 8.56 -5.72
N TYR A 98 7.19 8.00 -4.75
CA TYR A 98 6.95 8.60 -3.45
C TYR A 98 7.42 7.69 -2.32
N ARG A 99 7.90 8.28 -1.23
CA ARG A 99 8.09 7.55 0.03
C ARG A 99 6.76 7.45 0.77
N ILE A 100 6.46 6.27 1.31
CA ILE A 100 5.23 5.99 2.05
C ILE A 100 5.54 5.11 3.26
N TYR A 101 4.78 5.31 4.34
CA TYR A 101 4.73 4.38 5.46
C TYR A 101 3.52 3.48 5.32
N LEU A 102 3.70 2.18 5.49
CA LEU A 102 2.63 1.20 5.51
C LEU A 102 2.61 0.50 6.86
N THR A 103 1.43 0.30 7.43
CA THR A 103 1.26 -0.66 8.52
C THR A 103 0.94 -2.03 7.97
N LEU A 104 1.55 -3.07 8.56
CA LEU A 104 1.24 -4.46 8.22
C LEU A 104 -0.04 -4.88 8.94
N SER A 105 -0.91 -5.58 8.23
CA SER A 105 -2.14 -6.12 8.78
C SER A 105 -2.50 -7.42 8.08
N ASP A 106 -3.11 -8.33 8.82
CA ASP A 106 -3.86 -9.42 8.20
C ASP A 106 -5.21 -8.89 7.70
N ARG A 107 -5.53 -9.20 6.46
CA ARG A 107 -6.68 -8.67 5.69
C ARG A 107 -7.10 -9.70 4.61
N ASP A 108 -6.89 -11.00 4.84
CA ASP A 108 -7.11 -12.06 3.83
C ASP A 108 -8.47 -11.96 3.14
N ASP A 109 -9.53 -11.55 3.85
CA ASP A 109 -10.90 -11.46 3.29
C ASP A 109 -11.21 -10.14 2.55
N MET A 110 -10.25 -9.24 2.38
CA MET A 110 -10.51 -7.88 1.88
C MET A 110 -10.24 -7.72 0.39
N LYS A 111 -11.18 -7.10 -0.33
CA LYS A 111 -11.10 -6.81 -1.78
C LYS A 111 -9.84 -6.07 -2.24
N TYR A 112 -9.26 -5.21 -1.39
CA TYR A 112 -8.08 -4.43 -1.74
C TYR A 112 -6.95 -4.73 -0.76
N PRO A 113 -5.80 -5.24 -1.24
CA PRO A 113 -4.67 -5.58 -0.36
C PRO A 113 -4.01 -4.35 0.24
N ILE A 114 -4.19 -3.15 -0.34
CA ILE A 114 -3.58 -1.92 0.14
C ILE A 114 -4.62 -0.80 0.29
N LEU A 115 -4.57 -0.12 1.44
CA LEU A 115 -5.29 1.13 1.69
C LEU A 115 -4.32 2.29 1.70
N ILE A 116 -4.62 3.35 0.95
CA ILE A 116 -3.85 4.60 0.93
C ILE A 116 -4.56 5.64 1.78
N GLY A 117 -3.97 5.96 2.94
CA GLY A 117 -4.55 6.87 3.93
C GLY A 117 -4.18 8.34 3.73
N ARG A 118 -4.88 9.20 4.48
CA ARG A 118 -4.75 10.68 4.43
C ARG A 118 -3.31 11.19 4.60
N LYS A 119 -2.48 10.55 5.42
CA LYS A 119 -1.08 10.98 5.63
C LYS A 119 -0.27 10.94 4.33
N PHE A 120 -0.50 9.96 3.47
CA PHE A 120 0.13 9.91 2.16
C PHE A 120 -0.51 10.94 1.21
N LEU A 121 -1.84 11.04 1.19
CA LEU A 121 -2.59 11.92 0.27
C LEU A 121 -2.34 13.41 0.52
N LEU A 122 -2.06 13.79 1.78
CA LEU A 122 -1.88 15.16 2.23
C LEU A 122 -0.87 15.91 1.33
N LYS A 123 -1.29 17.09 0.87
CA LYS A 123 -0.55 18.01 -0.02
C LYS A 123 -0.17 17.43 -1.40
N LYS A 124 -0.65 16.24 -1.77
CA LYS A 124 -0.31 15.58 -3.04
C LYS A 124 -1.53 15.39 -3.94
N PHE A 125 -2.62 14.87 -3.38
CA PHE A 125 -3.77 14.42 -4.16
C PHE A 125 -5.09 15.00 -3.67
N MET A 126 -6.02 15.18 -4.62
CA MET A 126 -7.44 15.40 -4.38
C MET A 126 -8.17 14.13 -4.82
N VAL A 127 -9.05 13.59 -3.96
CA VAL A 127 -9.74 12.33 -4.24
C VAL A 127 -11.08 12.64 -4.88
N ASP A 128 -11.28 12.11 -6.08
CA ASP A 128 -12.55 12.14 -6.79
C ASP A 128 -13.16 10.72 -6.75
N VAL A 129 -14.36 10.61 -6.17
CA VAL A 129 -14.99 9.30 -5.93
C VAL A 129 -15.67 8.72 -7.18
N ASP A 130 -15.92 9.54 -8.19
CA ASP A 130 -16.50 9.11 -9.47
C ASP A 130 -15.43 8.47 -10.37
N LEU A 131 -14.17 8.85 -10.15
CA LEU A 131 -13.04 8.37 -10.95
C LEU A 131 -12.37 7.12 -10.37
N LYS A 132 -11.71 6.36 -11.26
CA LYS A 132 -10.97 5.13 -10.96
C LYS A 132 -9.80 4.94 -11.93
N HIS A 133 -8.71 4.35 -11.44
CA HIS A 133 -7.56 3.91 -12.24
C HIS A 133 -6.89 5.02 -13.06
N LEU A 134 -6.85 6.25 -12.54
CA LEU A 134 -6.29 7.39 -13.28
C LEU A 134 -4.79 7.25 -13.47
N SER A 135 -4.07 6.85 -12.41
CA SER A 135 -2.62 6.62 -12.46
C SER A 135 -2.29 5.47 -13.40
N HIS A 136 -3.01 4.36 -13.28
CA HIS A 136 -2.79 3.18 -14.13
C HIS A 136 -3.06 3.48 -15.62
N LYS A 137 -4.15 4.18 -15.94
CA LYS A 137 -4.45 4.58 -17.32
C LYS A 137 -3.38 5.50 -17.91
N GLU A 138 -2.77 6.37 -17.11
CA GLU A 138 -1.66 7.22 -17.55
C GLU A 138 -0.41 6.38 -17.86
N LYS A 139 -0.09 5.40 -16.99
CA LYS A 139 1.00 4.43 -17.19
C LYS A 139 0.82 3.61 -18.48
N THR A 140 -0.36 3.03 -18.72
CA THR A 140 -0.60 2.17 -19.90
C THR A 140 -0.55 2.94 -21.22
N LYS A 141 -1.13 4.15 -21.27
CA LYS A 141 -1.10 5.01 -22.47
C LYS A 141 0.31 5.39 -22.92
N LYS A 142 1.29 5.38 -22.02
CA LYS A 142 2.70 5.65 -22.35
C LYS A 142 3.43 4.40 -22.85
N LEU A 143 3.04 3.21 -22.43
CA LEU A 143 3.63 1.95 -22.90
C LEU A 143 3.19 1.60 -24.32
N GLU A 144 2.04 2.12 -24.75
CA GLU A 144 1.50 1.97 -26.11
C GLU A 144 2.08 2.99 -27.12
N LYS A 145 2.95 3.91 -26.66
CA LYS A 145 3.64 4.92 -27.49
C LYS A 145 5.11 4.59 -27.62
#